data_AF-B1V5I8-F1
#
_entry.id   AF-B1V5I8-F1
#
_cell.length_a   1.000
_cell.length_b   1.000
_cell.length_c   1.000
_cell.angle_alpha   90.00
_cell.angle_beta   90.00
_cell.angle_gamma   90.00
#
_symmetry.space_group_name_H-M   'P 1'
#
loop_
_entity.id
_entity.type
_entity.pdbx_description
1 polymer ?
#
loop_
_entity_poly.entity_id
_entity_poly.type
_entity_poly.pdbx_seq_one_letter_code
_entity_poly.pdbx_strand_id
1 'polypeptide(L)'
;MNKFEKTLLKHNIGYLDERDEYQQGVIYETLATANLYLSYLLIICMVISLIFDGINHSLTFGTFALAALQFGNSCYILNKLKKSGAYETEVYDDYTYNMEIKKLKKQCIISAIQWGIFMFFVMTYLWPWILGDPINVGLRQVIAWTIGGTLFGLLCYAISKSKIKKVV
;
A
#
# COMPACT_ATOMS: atom_id res chain seq x y z
N MET A 1 -22.17 -1.12 -8.62
CA MET A 1 -22.41 -1.33 -7.19
C MET A 1 -23.48 -2.38 -6.98
N ASN A 2 -23.32 -3.24 -5.99
CA ASN A 2 -24.37 -4.17 -5.56
C ASN A 2 -25.45 -3.44 -4.72
N LYS A 3 -26.56 -4.12 -4.44
CA LYS A 3 -27.70 -3.56 -3.68
C LYS A 3 -27.29 -3.10 -2.27
N PHE A 4 -26.39 -3.84 -1.63
CA PHE A 4 -25.89 -3.54 -0.29
C PHE A 4 -25.03 -2.26 -0.24
N GLU A 5 -24.09 -2.10 -1.17
CA GLU A 5 -23.25 -0.91 -1.32
C GLU A 5 -24.11 0.35 -1.51
N LYS A 6 -25.20 0.26 -2.30
CA LYS A 6 -26.16 1.37 -2.48
C LYS A 6 -26.89 1.72 -1.20
N THR A 7 -27.34 0.72 -0.44
CA THR A 7 -28.00 0.94 0.86
C THR A 7 -27.05 1.57 1.87
N LEU A 8 -25.81 1.11 1.94
CA LEU A 8 -24.79 1.65 2.83
C LEU A 8 -24.47 3.12 2.51
N LEU A 9 -24.30 3.43 1.21
CA LEU A 9 -24.06 4.80 0.76
C LEU A 9 -25.22 5.73 1.08
N LYS A 10 -26.46 5.28 0.81
CA LYS A 10 -27.67 6.04 1.11
C LYS A 10 -27.81 6.29 2.62
N HIS A 11 -27.52 5.28 3.44
CA HIS A 11 -27.57 5.41 4.90
C HIS A 11 -26.49 6.38 5.43
N ASN A 12 -25.27 6.29 4.91
CA ASN A 12 -24.13 7.11 5.39
C ASN A 12 -24.27 8.58 5.00
N ILE A 13 -24.66 8.87 3.76
CA ILE A 13 -24.80 10.25 3.26
C ILE A 13 -26.18 10.85 3.59
N GLY A 14 -27.21 10.02 3.75
CA GLY A 14 -28.54 10.45 4.21
C GLY A 14 -29.43 11.09 3.13
N TYR A 15 -29.15 10.91 1.84
CA TYR A 15 -29.99 11.45 0.78
C TYR A 15 -31.26 10.61 0.55
N LEU A 16 -32.39 11.28 0.23
CA LEU A 16 -33.71 10.66 0.12
C LEU A 16 -33.97 10.06 -1.27
N ASP A 17 -33.61 10.78 -2.34
CA ASP A 17 -33.87 10.40 -3.74
C ASP A 17 -32.61 9.98 -4.52
N GLU A 18 -32.79 9.36 -5.68
CA GLU A 18 -31.68 9.03 -6.59
C GLU A 18 -30.85 10.28 -6.93
N ARG A 19 -29.53 10.10 -7.01
CA ARG A 19 -28.57 11.16 -7.30
C ARG A 19 -28.21 11.11 -8.79
N ASP A 20 -28.18 12.26 -9.44
CA ASP A 20 -27.65 12.38 -10.80
C ASP A 20 -26.13 12.05 -10.85
N GLU A 21 -25.58 11.89 -12.07
CA GLU A 21 -24.16 11.52 -12.24
C GLU A 21 -23.20 12.53 -11.61
N TYR A 22 -23.54 13.83 -11.65
CA TYR A 22 -22.71 14.88 -11.07
C TYR A 22 -22.68 14.79 -9.54
N GLN A 23 -23.85 14.68 -8.90
CA GLN A 23 -24.00 14.51 -7.46
C GLN A 23 -23.32 13.23 -6.98
N GLN A 24 -23.41 12.13 -7.73
CA GLN A 24 -22.66 10.91 -7.44
C GLN A 24 -21.15 11.13 -7.52
N GLY A 25 -20.68 11.87 -8.53
CA GLY A 25 -19.28 12.26 -8.67
C GLY A 25 -18.75 12.99 -7.43
N VAL A 26 -19.47 14.03 -6.98
CA VAL A 26 -19.09 14.81 -5.78
C VAL A 26 -19.07 13.95 -4.51
N ILE A 27 -20.04 13.05 -4.35
CA ILE A 27 -20.08 12.12 -3.21
C ILE A 27 -18.86 11.20 -3.22
N TYR A 28 -18.52 10.60 -4.36
CA TYR A 28 -17.38 9.69 -4.45
C TYR A 28 -16.04 10.39 -4.26
N GLU A 29 -15.87 11.59 -4.83
CA GLU A 29 -14.67 12.40 -4.62
C GLU A 29 -14.48 12.77 -3.14
N THR A 30 -15.56 13.17 -2.47
CA THR A 30 -15.55 13.51 -1.05
C THR A 30 -15.18 12.28 -0.20
N LEU A 31 -15.81 11.13 -0.46
CA LEU A 31 -15.52 9.88 0.26
C LEU A 31 -14.10 9.36 -0.01
N ALA A 32 -13.61 9.49 -1.25
CA ALA A 32 -12.24 9.11 -1.59
C ALA A 32 -11.21 9.97 -0.86
N THR A 33 -11.46 11.29 -0.81
CA THR A 33 -10.62 12.26 -0.09
C THR A 33 -10.64 11.99 1.42
N ALA A 34 -11.83 11.74 1.99
CA ALA A 34 -11.97 11.37 3.39
C ALA A 34 -11.23 10.05 3.71
N ASN A 35 -11.36 9.02 2.86
CA ASN A 35 -10.63 7.76 3.02
C ASN A 35 -9.11 7.97 2.96
N LEU A 36 -8.62 8.86 2.11
CA LEU A 36 -7.20 9.22 2.04
C LEU A 36 -6.73 9.81 3.37
N TYR A 37 -7.45 10.81 3.92
CA TYR A 37 -7.12 11.39 5.22
C TYR A 37 -7.20 10.37 6.36
N LEU A 38 -8.26 9.56 6.41
CA LEU A 38 -8.43 8.52 7.42
C LEU A 38 -7.33 7.46 7.35
N SER A 39 -6.88 7.10 6.15
CA SER A 39 -5.76 6.16 5.97
C SER A 39 -4.47 6.73 6.57
N TYR A 40 -4.16 8.01 6.36
CA TYR A 40 -2.99 8.64 6.97
C TYR A 40 -3.13 8.78 8.49
N LEU A 41 -4.32 9.14 8.98
CA LEU A 41 -4.59 9.21 10.41
C LEU A 41 -4.40 7.83 11.07
N LEU A 42 -4.88 6.77 10.42
CA LEU A 42 -4.76 5.40 10.90
C LEU A 42 -3.29 4.94 10.93
N ILE A 43 -2.48 5.35 9.96
CA ILE A 43 -1.02 5.14 10.00
C ILE A 43 -0.40 5.87 11.20
N ILE A 44 -0.78 7.12 11.47
CA ILE A 44 -0.28 7.87 12.63
C ILE A 44 -0.65 7.17 13.94
N CYS A 45 -1.91 6.76 14.10
CA CYS A 45 -2.37 6.00 15.26
C CYS A 45 -1.61 4.68 15.43
N MET A 46 -1.36 3.96 14.33
CA MET A 46 -0.60 2.71 14.32
C MET A 46 0.84 2.95 14.79
N VAL A 47 1.51 4.01 14.34
CA VAL A 47 2.87 4.37 14.78
C VAL A 47 2.89 4.71 16.27
N ILE A 48 1.93 5.50 16.76
CA ILE A 48 1.81 5.83 18.18
C ILE A 48 1.62 4.54 19.00
N SER A 49 0.70 3.67 18.60
CA SER A 49 0.44 2.39 19.25
C SER A 49 1.70 1.51 19.29
N LEU A 50 2.44 1.44 18.19
CA LEU A 50 3.69 0.69 18.09
C LEU A 50 4.79 1.24 19.02
N ILE A 51 4.85 2.56 19.22
CA ILE A 51 5.79 3.18 20.17
C ILE A 51 5.42 2.79 21.61
N PHE A 52 4.14 2.84 21.97
CA PHE A 52 3.68 2.40 23.28
C PHE A 52 3.97 0.91 23.52
N ASP A 53 3.72 0.07 22.51
CA ASP A 53 4.03 -1.36 22.59
C ASP A 53 5.53 -1.61 22.78
N GLY A 54 6.38 -0.83 22.10
CA GLY A 54 7.82 -0.92 22.26
C GLY A 54 8.35 -0.47 23.63
N ILE A 55 7.74 0.56 24.24
CA ILE A 55 8.07 0.98 25.61
C ILE A 55 7.68 -0.08 26.63
N ASN A 56 6.54 -0.74 26.43
CA ASN A 56 6.02 -1.76 27.36
C ASN A 56 6.56 -3.17 27.08
N HIS A 57 7.40 -3.34 26.05
CA HIS A 57 7.88 -4.63 25.56
C HIS A 57 6.76 -5.66 25.34
N SER A 58 5.60 -5.19 24.84
CA SER A 58 4.43 -6.03 24.63
C SER A 58 3.67 -5.57 23.39
N LEU A 59 3.46 -6.49 22.44
CA LEU A 59 2.59 -6.23 21.29
C LEU A 59 1.13 -6.33 21.70
N THR A 60 0.42 -5.22 21.58
CA THR A 60 -1.01 -5.18 21.92
C THR A 60 -1.87 -5.52 20.71
N PHE A 61 -3.08 -6.02 21.00
CA PHE A 61 -4.10 -6.25 19.97
C PHE A 61 -4.41 -4.97 19.18
N GLY A 62 -4.32 -3.80 19.81
CA GLY A 62 -4.59 -2.51 19.18
C GLY A 62 -3.67 -2.24 17.98
N THR A 63 -2.37 -2.42 18.14
CA THR A 63 -1.39 -2.23 17.06
C THR A 63 -1.63 -3.21 15.91
N PHE A 64 -1.89 -4.49 16.22
CA PHE A 64 -2.19 -5.50 15.21
C PHE A 64 -3.50 -5.19 14.47
N ALA A 65 -4.56 -4.80 15.19
CA ALA A 65 -5.84 -4.47 14.59
C ALA A 65 -5.74 -3.25 13.65
N LEU A 66 -5.01 -2.20 14.04
CA LEU A 66 -4.75 -1.05 13.19
C LEU A 66 -4.00 -1.46 11.92
N ALA A 67 -2.94 -2.25 12.04
CA ALA A 67 -2.19 -2.75 10.88
C ALA A 67 -3.08 -3.60 9.95
N ALA A 68 -3.90 -4.50 10.50
CA ALA A 68 -4.81 -5.33 9.75
C ALA A 68 -5.90 -4.51 9.02
N LEU A 69 -6.45 -3.48 9.66
CA LEU A 69 -7.42 -2.58 9.03
C LEU A 69 -6.80 -1.80 7.86
N GLN A 70 -5.59 -1.24 8.05
CA GLN A 70 -4.89 -0.53 6.98
C GLN A 70 -4.57 -1.43 5.80
N PHE A 71 -4.09 -2.65 6.09
CA PHE A 71 -3.75 -3.63 5.09
C PHE A 71 -5.00 -4.08 4.32
N GLY A 72 -6.09 -4.37 5.03
CA GLY A 72 -7.38 -4.72 4.44
C GLY A 72 -7.92 -3.62 3.51
N ASN A 73 -7.89 -2.36 3.95
CA ASN A 73 -8.32 -1.22 3.13
C ASN A 73 -7.49 -1.12 1.83
N SER A 74 -6.16 -1.20 1.98
CA SER A 74 -5.23 -1.12 0.85
C SER A 74 -5.43 -2.27 -0.16
N CYS A 75 -5.59 -3.50 0.32
CA CYS A 75 -5.89 -4.66 -0.51
C CYS A 75 -7.23 -4.55 -1.22
N TYR A 76 -8.27 -4.03 -0.54
CA TYR A 76 -9.59 -3.82 -1.14
C TYR A 76 -9.51 -2.83 -2.31
N ILE A 77 -8.89 -1.65 -2.10
CA ILE A 77 -8.71 -0.63 -3.12
C ILE A 77 -7.93 -1.20 -4.31
N LEU A 78 -6.78 -1.84 -4.05
CA LEU A 78 -5.93 -2.42 -5.09
C LEU A 78 -6.69 -3.45 -5.93
N ASN A 79 -7.43 -4.36 -5.29
CA ASN A 79 -8.20 -5.39 -5.99
C ASN A 79 -9.32 -4.81 -6.84
N LYS A 80 -10.02 -3.77 -6.36
CA LYS A 80 -11.07 -3.10 -7.13
C LYS A 80 -10.51 -2.33 -8.33
N LEU A 81 -9.41 -1.59 -8.15
CA LEU A 81 -8.74 -0.87 -9.22
C LEU A 81 -8.16 -1.81 -10.29
N LYS A 82 -7.59 -2.94 -9.87
CA LYS A 82 -7.10 -3.96 -10.80
C LYS A 82 -8.23 -4.57 -11.62
N LYS A 83 -9.39 -4.84 -10.99
CA LYS A 83 -10.57 -5.40 -11.68
C LYS A 83 -11.24 -4.42 -12.63
N SER A 84 -11.13 -3.11 -12.40
CA SER A 84 -11.75 -2.10 -13.26
C SER A 84 -10.94 -1.77 -14.51
N GLY A 85 -9.73 -2.31 -14.67
CA GLY A 85 -8.84 -1.97 -15.80
C GLY A 85 -8.25 -0.56 -15.72
N ALA A 86 -8.70 0.28 -14.77
CA ALA A 86 -8.16 1.62 -14.50
C ALA A 86 -6.67 1.63 -14.10
N TYR A 87 -6.11 0.44 -13.92
CA TYR A 87 -4.74 0.19 -13.52
C TYR A 87 -3.83 -0.16 -14.72
N GLU A 88 -4.39 -0.41 -15.90
CA GLU A 88 -3.62 -0.76 -17.10
C GLU A 88 -3.17 0.50 -17.85
N THR A 89 -1.94 0.49 -18.36
CA THR A 89 -1.43 1.56 -19.24
C THR A 89 -1.24 0.97 -20.63
N GLU A 90 -2.13 1.35 -21.53
CA GLU A 90 -2.04 1.00 -22.94
C GLU A 90 -1.07 1.96 -23.64
N VAL A 91 -0.10 1.38 -24.36
CA VAL A 91 0.87 2.13 -25.12
C VAL A 91 0.80 1.69 -26.57
N TYR A 92 0.72 2.67 -27.47
CA TYR A 92 0.48 2.46 -28.90
C TYR A 92 1.76 2.56 -29.75
N ASP A 93 2.86 3.08 -29.20
CA ASP A 93 4.12 3.29 -29.91
C ASP A 93 5.34 2.71 -29.17
N ASP A 94 6.34 2.27 -29.94
CA ASP A 94 7.56 1.64 -29.42
C ASP A 94 8.47 2.60 -28.63
N TYR A 95 8.41 3.89 -28.94
CA TYR A 95 9.24 4.89 -28.27
C TYR A 95 8.76 5.11 -26.83
N THR A 96 7.47 5.36 -26.65
CA THR A 96 6.80 5.53 -25.36
C THR A 96 6.87 4.25 -24.54
N TYR A 97 6.74 3.06 -25.16
CA TYR A 97 6.87 1.79 -24.45
C TYR A 97 8.27 1.66 -23.81
N ASN A 98 9.33 1.94 -24.58
CA ASN A 98 10.69 1.87 -24.06
C ASN A 98 10.97 2.94 -22.99
N MET A 99 10.36 4.12 -23.11
CA MET A 99 10.46 5.18 -22.10
C MET A 99 9.80 4.76 -20.78
N GLU A 100 8.58 4.21 -20.83
CA GLU A 100 7.87 3.73 -19.64
C GLU A 100 8.58 2.54 -18.98
N ILE A 101 9.14 1.61 -19.77
CA ILE A 101 9.96 0.52 -19.24
C ILE A 101 11.21 1.05 -18.51
N LYS A 102 11.86 2.11 -19.02
CA LYS A 102 13.01 2.73 -18.34
C LYS A 102 12.60 3.40 -17.02
N LYS A 103 11.50 4.15 -17.00
CA LYS A 103 10.96 4.76 -15.77
C LYS A 103 10.61 3.68 -14.73
N LEU A 104 9.96 2.62 -15.17
CA LEU A 104 9.56 1.48 -14.34
C LEU A 104 10.78 0.79 -13.73
N LYS A 105 11.84 0.51 -14.50
CA LYS A 105 13.10 -0.02 -13.95
C LYS A 105 13.65 0.86 -12.83
N LYS A 106 13.70 2.18 -13.05
CA LYS A 106 14.18 3.13 -12.04
C LYS A 106 13.31 3.10 -10.78
N GLN A 107 11.99 3.09 -10.93
CA GLN A 107 11.05 2.99 -9.79
C GLN A 107 11.20 1.67 -9.03
N CYS A 108 11.37 0.54 -9.73
CA CYS A 108 11.59 -0.76 -9.09
C CYS A 108 12.92 -0.81 -8.33
N ILE A 109 14.00 -0.22 -8.86
CA ILE A 109 15.28 -0.12 -8.15
C ILE A 109 15.13 0.72 -6.87
N ILE A 110 14.49 1.88 -6.96
CA ILE A 110 14.25 2.74 -5.79
C ILE A 110 13.42 1.99 -4.74
N SER A 111 12.35 1.31 -5.18
CA SER A 111 11.48 0.52 -4.29
C SER A 111 12.22 -0.65 -3.64
N ALA A 112 13.11 -1.33 -4.38
CA ALA A 112 13.95 -2.41 -3.88
C ALA A 112 14.90 -1.93 -2.78
N ILE A 113 15.56 -0.80 -3.00
CA ILE A 113 16.47 -0.17 -2.03
C ILE A 113 15.68 0.26 -0.79
N GLN A 114 14.57 0.98 -0.98
CA GLN A 114 13.72 1.45 0.11
C GLN A 114 13.21 0.29 0.95
N TRP A 115 12.70 -0.76 0.32
CA TRP A 115 12.22 -1.96 1.02
C TRP A 115 13.36 -2.70 1.74
N GLY A 116 14.52 -2.85 1.10
CA GLY A 116 15.69 -3.49 1.71
C GLY A 116 16.18 -2.75 2.96
N ILE A 117 16.32 -1.43 2.89
CA ILE A 117 16.69 -0.58 4.03
C ILE A 117 15.63 -0.66 5.13
N PHE A 118 14.36 -0.56 4.75
CA PHE A 118 13.25 -0.64 5.70
C PHE A 118 13.22 -1.97 6.43
N MET A 119 13.31 -3.09 5.71
CA MET A 119 13.32 -4.43 6.31
C MET A 119 14.56 -4.67 7.17
N PHE A 120 15.72 -4.18 6.74
CA PHE A 120 16.92 -4.19 7.57
C PHE A 120 16.66 -3.49 8.90
N PHE A 121 16.17 -2.24 8.87
CA PHE A 121 15.87 -1.48 10.08
C PHE A 121 14.82 -2.19 10.96
N VAL A 122 13.72 -2.64 10.36
CA VAL A 122 12.63 -3.28 11.10
C VAL A 122 13.12 -4.55 11.81
N MET A 123 13.85 -5.40 11.11
CA MET A 123 14.20 -6.73 11.63
C MET A 123 15.43 -6.71 12.54
N THR A 124 16.31 -5.72 12.39
CA THR A 124 17.52 -5.62 13.24
C THR A 124 17.35 -4.68 14.43
N TYR A 125 16.46 -3.68 14.35
CA TYR A 125 16.26 -2.71 15.41
C TYR A 125 14.83 -2.71 15.96
N LEU A 126 13.83 -2.49 15.10
CA LEU A 126 12.46 -2.24 15.56
C LEU A 126 11.84 -3.46 16.27
N TRP A 127 11.95 -4.65 15.69
CA TRP A 127 11.46 -5.88 16.29
C TRP A 127 12.17 -6.30 17.56
N PRO A 128 13.51 -6.35 17.58
CA PRO A 128 14.22 -6.63 18.83
C PRO A 128 13.88 -5.63 19.94
N TRP A 129 13.75 -4.34 19.62
CA TRP A 129 13.33 -3.33 20.59
C TRP A 129 11.94 -3.61 21.18
N ILE A 130 10.96 -3.94 20.34
CA ILE A 130 9.59 -4.22 20.77
C ILE A 130 9.49 -5.52 21.58
N LEU A 131 10.27 -6.53 21.24
CA LEU A 131 10.25 -7.83 21.91
C LEU A 131 11.16 -7.90 23.14
N GLY A 132 12.00 -6.87 23.37
CA GLY A 132 13.01 -6.87 24.43
C GLY A 132 14.22 -7.77 24.13
N ASP A 133 14.39 -8.18 22.87
CA ASP A 133 15.49 -9.02 22.41
C ASP A 133 16.77 -8.20 22.16
N PRO A 134 17.96 -8.82 22.25
CA PRO A 134 19.21 -8.14 21.96
C PRO A 134 19.30 -7.73 20.49
N ILE A 135 19.65 -6.46 20.26
CA ILE A 135 19.93 -5.92 18.93
C ILE A 135 21.24 -6.52 18.41
N ASN A 136 21.14 -7.35 17.37
CA ASN A 136 22.31 -7.97 16.73
C ASN A 136 22.43 -7.49 15.27
N VAL A 137 23.38 -6.58 15.07
CA VAL A 137 23.70 -6.02 13.76
C VAL A 137 25.05 -6.58 13.32
N GLY A 138 25.00 -7.46 12.33
CA GLY A 138 26.19 -8.07 11.74
C GLY A 138 26.15 -8.06 10.22
N LEU A 139 27.29 -8.42 9.62
CA LEU A 139 27.44 -8.55 8.17
C LEU A 139 26.42 -9.53 7.56
N ARG A 140 26.04 -10.59 8.30
CA ARG A 140 25.04 -11.56 7.85
C ARG A 140 23.68 -10.92 7.56
N GLN A 141 23.24 -10.03 8.43
CA GLN A 141 21.95 -9.33 8.31
C GLN A 141 21.99 -8.35 7.12
N VAL A 142 23.10 -7.62 6.96
CA VAL A 142 23.30 -6.73 5.80
C VAL A 142 23.22 -7.50 4.49
N ILE A 143 23.91 -8.64 4.40
CA ILE A 143 23.90 -9.50 3.20
C ILE A 143 22.49 -10.05 2.95
N ALA A 144 21.82 -10.58 3.98
CA ALA A 144 20.49 -11.15 3.86
C ALA A 144 19.46 -10.13 3.33
N TRP A 145 19.44 -8.91 3.87
CA TRP A 145 18.48 -7.88 3.46
C TRP A 145 18.84 -7.22 2.13
N THR A 146 20.11 -7.21 1.73
CA THR A 146 20.52 -6.83 0.36
C THR A 146 19.99 -7.81 -0.68
N ILE A 147 20.13 -9.11 -0.43
CA ILE A 147 19.58 -10.17 -1.30
C ILE A 147 18.05 -10.08 -1.34
N GLY A 148 17.41 -9.95 -0.17
CA GLY A 148 15.96 -9.79 -0.06
C GLY A 148 15.43 -8.59 -0.86
N GLY A 149 16.10 -7.43 -0.74
CA GLY A 149 15.75 -6.22 -1.50
C GLY A 149 15.84 -6.43 -3.01
N THR A 150 16.89 -7.14 -3.48
CA THR A 150 17.05 -7.45 -4.90
C THR A 150 15.93 -8.38 -5.41
N LEU A 151 15.61 -9.44 -4.67
CA LEU A 151 14.51 -10.35 -5.02
C LEU A 151 13.16 -9.61 -5.07
N PHE A 152 12.90 -8.76 -4.08
CA PHE A 152 11.69 -7.92 -4.05
C PHE A 152 11.63 -6.99 -5.26
N GLY A 153 12.72 -6.32 -5.61
CA GLY A 153 12.83 -5.46 -6.78
C GLY A 153 12.52 -6.20 -8.09
N LEU A 154 13.03 -7.42 -8.25
CA LEU A 154 12.75 -8.26 -9.43
C LEU A 154 11.27 -8.65 -9.52
N LEU A 155 10.64 -9.01 -8.40
CA LEU A 155 9.20 -9.31 -8.35
C LEU A 155 8.37 -8.08 -8.69
N CYS A 156 8.70 -6.93 -8.11
CA CYS A 156 8.06 -5.65 -8.43
C CYS A 156 8.21 -5.31 -9.92
N TYR A 157 9.37 -5.56 -10.51
CA TYR A 157 9.60 -5.35 -11.94
C TYR A 157 8.71 -6.26 -12.80
N ALA A 158 8.64 -7.56 -12.48
CA ALA A 158 7.81 -8.52 -13.21
C ALA A 158 6.32 -8.15 -13.16
N ILE A 159 5.81 -7.84 -11.96
CA ILE A 159 4.41 -7.43 -11.75
C ILE A 159 4.12 -6.08 -12.42
N SER A 160 5.05 -5.12 -12.34
CA SER A 160 4.86 -3.79 -12.91
C SER A 160 4.87 -3.86 -14.44
N LYS A 161 5.80 -4.62 -15.02
CA LYS A 161 5.90 -4.82 -16.46
C LYS A 161 4.65 -5.47 -17.04
N SER A 162 4.01 -6.40 -16.32
CA SER A 162 2.78 -7.04 -16.80
C SER A 162 1.57 -6.09 -16.91
N LYS A 163 1.67 -4.85 -16.40
CA LYS A 163 0.60 -3.84 -16.50
C LYS A 163 0.74 -2.92 -17.72
N ILE A 164 1.91 -2.90 -18.36
CA ILE A 164 2.13 -2.13 -19.60
C ILE A 164 1.79 -3.05 -20.77
N LYS A 165 0.67 -2.80 -21.43
CA LYS A 165 0.27 -3.55 -22.63
C LYS A 165 0.60 -2.73 -23.86
N LYS A 166 1.39 -3.31 -24.75
CA LYS A 166 1.54 -2.78 -26.11
C LYS A 166 0.32 -3.25 -26.91
N VAL A 167 -0.50 -2.30 -27.35
CA VAL A 167 -1.58 -2.58 -28.28
C VAL A 167 -0.93 -2.65 -29.66
N VAL A 168 -0.94 -3.85 -30.26
CA VAL A 168 -0.41 -4.11 -31.62
C VAL A 168 -1.54 -3.99 -32.62
#